data_AF-A0A088F3C0-F1
#
_entry.id   AF-A0A088F3C0-F1
#
_cell.length_a   1.000
_cell.length_b   1.000
_cell.length_c   1.000
_cell.angle_alpha   90.00
_cell.angle_beta   90.00
_cell.angle_gamma   90.00
#
_symmetry.space_group_name_H-M   'P 1'
#
loop_
_entity.id
_entity.type
_entity.pdbx_description
1 polymer ?
#
loop_
_entity_poly.entity_id
_entity_poly.type
_entity_poly.pdbx_seq_one_letter_code
_entity_poly.pdbx_strand_id
1 'polypeptide(L)'
;WDWGVMHLVNHGISDELTAKVKEAGKVFFDQPIEEKEKYANDQGSGKIQGYGSKLANNASGQLEWEDYFFHLVYPEDKRDLSIWPKHPADYVEVTAEYARQLRILATKIFKVLSIGLGLEEDRLEKEVGGIEELP
;
A
#
# COMPACT_ATOMS: atom_id res chain seq x y z
N TRP A 1 -4.22 -9.86 -23.66
CA TRP A 1 -4.60 -9.53 -22.26
C TRP A 1 -5.96 -8.85 -22.35
N ASP A 2 -7.03 -9.55 -21.99
CA ASP A 2 -8.38 -9.06 -22.29
C ASP A 2 -8.99 -8.20 -21.18
N TRP A 3 -8.56 -8.38 -19.92
CA TRP A 3 -9.26 -7.81 -18.75
C TRP A 3 -8.47 -6.77 -17.95
N GLY A 4 -7.14 -6.77 -18.00
CA GLY A 4 -6.29 -5.87 -17.19
C GLY A 4 -6.31 -6.14 -15.67
N VAL A 5 -7.02 -7.16 -15.20
CA VAL A 5 -7.13 -7.58 -13.79
C VAL A 5 -7.20 -9.10 -13.67
N MET A 6 -6.74 -9.66 -12.55
CA MET A 6 -6.81 -11.10 -12.25
C MET A 6 -6.81 -11.38 -10.74
N HIS A 7 -7.32 -12.55 -10.34
CA HIS A 7 -7.08 -13.10 -8.99
C HIS A 7 -5.82 -13.96 -9.01
N LEU A 8 -4.82 -13.59 -8.21
CA LEU A 8 -3.60 -14.38 -8.05
C LEU A 8 -3.80 -15.42 -6.95
N VAL A 9 -3.46 -16.67 -7.23
CA VAL A 9 -3.40 -17.78 -6.26
C VAL A 9 -1.99 -18.35 -6.24
N ASN A 10 -1.60 -19.03 -5.15
CA ASN A 10 -0.25 -19.57 -4.98
C ASN A 10 0.87 -18.52 -5.17
N HIS A 11 0.61 -17.26 -4.80
CA HIS A 11 1.53 -16.14 -4.98
C HIS A 11 2.73 -16.14 -4.01
N GLY A 12 2.70 -17.01 -3.00
CA GLY A 12 3.81 -17.21 -2.06
C GLY A 12 3.83 -16.27 -0.85
N ILE A 13 2.80 -15.44 -0.68
CA ILE A 13 2.61 -14.68 0.56
C ILE A 13 1.78 -15.55 1.50
N SER A 14 2.23 -15.70 2.75
CA SER A 14 1.56 -16.54 3.74
C SER A 14 0.16 -16.01 4.09
N ASP A 15 -0.81 -16.91 4.13
CA ASP A 15 -2.18 -16.60 4.59
C ASP A 15 -2.18 -16.03 6.00
N GLU A 16 -1.28 -16.47 6.86
CA GLU A 16 -1.12 -15.95 8.22
C GLU A 16 -0.72 -14.47 8.21
N LEU A 17 0.24 -14.09 7.36
CA LEU A 17 0.68 -12.70 7.24
C LEU A 17 -0.44 -11.83 6.67
N THR A 18 -1.15 -12.33 5.65
CA THR A 18 -2.32 -11.65 5.10
C THR A 18 -3.45 -11.49 6.12
N ALA A 19 -3.66 -12.46 7.00
CA ALA A 19 -4.63 -12.34 8.09
C ALA A 19 -4.20 -11.30 9.12
N LYS A 20 -2.91 -11.30 9.52
CA LYS A 20 -2.36 -10.34 10.49
C LYS A 20 -2.44 -8.89 10.00
N VAL A 21 -2.05 -8.61 8.77
CA VAL A 21 -2.12 -7.23 8.24
C VAL A 21 -3.57 -6.73 8.13
N LYS A 22 -4.52 -7.62 7.79
CA LYS A 22 -5.96 -7.30 7.78
C LYS A 22 -6.47 -7.02 9.19
N GLU A 23 -6.10 -7.86 10.17
CA GLU A 23 -6.48 -7.66 11.56
C GLU A 23 -5.90 -6.37 12.13
N ALA A 24 -4.63 -6.07 11.84
CA ALA A 24 -4.00 -4.84 12.30
C ALA A 24 -4.70 -3.58 11.75
N GLY A 25 -5.07 -3.61 10.46
CA GLY A 25 -5.89 -2.57 9.86
C GLY A 25 -7.28 -2.47 10.51
N LYS A 26 -7.95 -3.60 10.72
CA LYS A 26 -9.26 -3.65 11.37
C LYS A 26 -9.22 -3.03 12.78
N VAL A 27 -8.28 -3.46 13.61
CA VAL A 27 -8.12 -2.93 14.98
C VAL A 27 -7.86 -1.43 14.96
N PHE A 28 -7.04 -0.94 14.02
CA PHE A 28 -6.83 0.50 13.87
C PHE A 28 -8.14 1.25 13.56
N PHE A 29 -8.94 0.76 12.59
CA PHE A 29 -10.17 1.42 12.15
C PHE A 29 -11.35 1.30 13.12
N ASP A 30 -11.37 0.25 13.95
CA ASP A 30 -12.36 0.04 15.02
C ASP A 30 -12.17 1.01 16.21
N GLN A 31 -11.06 1.74 16.26
CA GLN A 31 -10.84 2.78 17.28
C GLN A 31 -11.82 3.96 17.11
N PRO A 32 -12.08 4.72 18.20
CA PRO A 32 -12.79 5.99 18.14
C PRO A 32 -12.17 6.95 17.12
N ILE A 33 -13.00 7.82 16.53
CA ILE A 33 -12.54 8.78 15.54
C ILE A 33 -11.45 9.70 16.11
N GLU A 34 -11.53 10.06 17.39
CA GLU A 34 -10.56 10.90 18.09
C GLU A 34 -9.17 10.28 18.15
N GLU A 35 -9.07 8.95 18.17
CA GLU A 35 -7.78 8.24 18.12
C GLU A 35 -7.21 8.21 16.70
N LYS A 36 -8.07 8.09 15.68
CA LYS A 36 -7.69 8.08 14.26
C LYS A 36 -7.27 9.47 13.76
N GLU A 37 -7.97 10.52 14.19
CA GLU A 37 -7.68 11.92 13.88
C GLU A 37 -6.31 12.39 14.38
N LYS A 38 -5.70 11.69 15.36
CA LYS A 38 -4.30 11.94 15.75
C LYS A 38 -3.31 11.68 14.62
N TYR A 39 -3.72 10.91 13.62
CA TYR A 39 -2.96 10.60 12.42
C TYR A 39 -3.51 11.30 11.17
N ALA A 40 -4.37 12.31 11.33
CA ALA A 40 -5.00 12.98 10.19
C ALA A 40 -3.96 13.52 9.20
N ASN A 41 -4.21 13.27 7.92
CA ASN A 41 -3.48 13.91 6.84
C ASN A 41 -3.88 15.39 6.72
N ASP A 42 -3.04 16.16 6.03
CA ASP A 42 -3.31 17.56 5.73
C ASP A 42 -2.85 17.87 4.31
N GLN A 43 -3.76 17.66 3.36
CA GLN A 43 -3.52 17.93 1.95
C GLN A 43 -3.21 19.41 1.69
N GLY A 44 -3.72 20.34 2.52
CA GLY A 44 -3.49 21.77 2.38
C GLY A 44 -2.04 22.18 2.64
N SER A 45 -1.34 21.46 3.52
CA SER A 45 0.11 21.64 3.78
C SER A 45 1.01 20.65 3.01
N GLY A 46 0.43 19.81 2.14
CA GLY A 46 1.16 18.78 1.39
C GLY A 46 1.44 17.50 2.17
N LYS A 47 0.91 17.34 3.39
CA LYS A 47 0.98 16.11 4.17
C LYS A 47 -0.08 15.12 3.68
N ILE A 48 0.23 14.40 2.61
CA ILE A 48 -0.70 13.46 1.98
C ILE A 48 -0.87 12.14 2.76
N GLN A 49 0.10 11.78 3.59
CA GLN A 49 0.07 10.55 4.38
C GLN A 49 -0.68 10.75 5.70
N GLY A 50 -1.38 9.71 6.15
CA GLY A 50 -2.20 9.71 7.36
C GLY A 50 -3.62 9.20 7.12
N TYR A 51 -4.42 9.30 8.18
CA TYR A 51 -5.86 9.08 8.16
C TYR A 51 -6.56 10.20 7.39
N GLY A 52 -7.53 9.85 6.55
CA GLY A 52 -8.32 10.84 5.83
C GLY A 52 -9.66 10.28 5.44
N SER A 53 -10.60 11.18 5.16
CA SER A 53 -11.86 10.84 4.51
C SER A 53 -11.84 11.48 3.13
N LYS A 54 -12.37 10.80 2.12
CA LYS A 54 -12.31 11.31 0.75
C LYS A 54 -13.32 12.43 0.55
N LEU A 55 -12.92 13.64 0.92
CA LEU A 55 -13.58 14.90 0.58
C LEU A 55 -13.30 15.20 -0.90
N ALA A 56 -14.35 15.35 -1.70
CA ALA A 56 -14.33 15.29 -3.16
C ALA A 56 -13.31 16.24 -3.84
N ASN A 57 -12.69 15.75 -4.91
CA ASN A 57 -12.04 16.56 -5.94
C ASN A 57 -12.40 16.13 -7.38
N ASN A 58 -13.61 15.58 -7.59
CA ASN A 58 -14.18 15.36 -8.93
C ASN A 58 -15.21 16.46 -9.29
N ALA A 59 -15.41 16.70 -10.58
CA ALA A 59 -16.32 17.75 -11.08
C ALA A 59 -17.79 17.52 -10.68
N SER A 60 -18.15 16.32 -10.24
CA SER A 60 -19.50 15.97 -9.76
C SER A 60 -19.71 16.27 -8.28
N GLY A 61 -18.65 16.60 -7.51
CA GLY A 61 -18.73 16.77 -6.06
C GLY A 61 -19.15 15.48 -5.33
N GLN A 62 -19.03 14.32 -5.99
CA GLN A 62 -19.48 13.06 -5.46
C GLN A 62 -18.43 12.49 -4.51
N LEU A 63 -18.84 12.30 -3.25
CA LEU A 63 -18.05 11.66 -2.23
C LEU A 63 -18.15 10.14 -2.39
N GLU A 64 -17.02 9.45 -2.23
CA GLU A 64 -17.03 8.01 -1.99
C GLU A 64 -17.22 7.78 -0.49
N TRP A 65 -18.01 6.76 -0.15
CA TRP A 65 -18.24 6.39 1.24
C TRP A 65 -17.05 5.55 1.72
N GLU A 66 -15.92 6.21 1.94
CA GLU A 66 -14.70 5.60 2.46
C GLU A 66 -13.90 6.57 3.33
N ASP A 67 -13.43 6.03 4.45
CA ASP A 67 -12.29 6.56 5.18
C ASP A 67 -11.08 5.69 4.83
N TYR A 68 -9.90 6.30 4.79
CA TYR A 68 -8.67 5.63 4.41
C TYR A 68 -7.52 6.00 5.35
N PHE A 69 -6.47 5.19 5.28
CA PHE A 69 -5.19 5.49 5.89
C PHE A 69 -4.10 5.28 4.83
N PHE A 70 -3.45 6.35 4.39
CA PHE A 70 -2.46 6.31 3.32
C PHE A 70 -1.06 6.52 3.86
N HIS A 71 -0.12 5.65 3.51
CA HIS A 71 1.30 5.83 3.84
C HIS A 71 2.20 5.02 2.92
N LEU A 72 3.45 5.47 2.81
CA LEU A 72 4.49 4.77 2.08
C LEU A 72 5.00 3.58 2.91
N VAL A 73 4.89 2.37 2.34
CA VAL A 73 5.32 1.12 3.00
C VAL A 73 6.66 0.57 2.51
N TYR A 74 7.13 1.02 1.35
CA TYR A 74 8.38 0.61 0.71
C TYR A 74 8.86 1.72 -0.26
N PRO A 75 10.17 1.96 -0.43
CA PRO A 75 11.30 1.30 0.22
C PRO A 75 11.45 1.74 1.69
N GLU A 76 12.19 0.93 2.45
CA GLU A 76 12.22 1.01 3.91
C GLU A 76 12.77 2.32 4.46
N ASP A 77 13.73 2.90 3.75
CA ASP A 77 14.46 4.14 4.04
C ASP A 77 13.65 5.40 3.74
N LYS A 78 12.59 5.29 2.92
CA LYS A 78 11.71 6.42 2.58
C LYS A 78 10.45 6.50 3.46
N ARG A 79 10.25 5.52 4.35
CA ARG A 79 9.08 5.50 5.24
C ARG A 79 9.19 6.58 6.31
N ASP A 80 8.09 7.27 6.57
CA ASP A 80 7.94 8.07 7.77
C ASP A 80 7.24 7.22 8.84
N LEU A 81 7.99 6.58 9.73
CA LEU A 81 7.40 5.76 10.79
C LEU A 81 6.71 6.59 11.88
N SER A 82 6.92 7.92 11.92
CA SER A 82 6.32 8.77 12.96
C SER A 82 4.81 8.90 12.79
N ILE A 83 4.32 8.72 11.56
CA ILE A 83 2.90 8.77 11.20
C ILE A 83 2.24 7.39 11.18
N TRP A 84 2.99 6.29 11.31
CA TRP A 84 2.39 4.95 11.29
C TRP A 84 1.55 4.71 12.56
N PRO A 85 0.41 4.01 12.47
CA PRO A 85 -0.39 3.62 13.62
C PRO A 85 0.46 2.92 14.69
N LYS A 86 0.37 3.44 15.92
CA LYS A 86 0.99 2.84 17.11
C LYS A 86 0.09 1.80 17.77
N HIS A 87 -1.19 1.77 17.37
CA HIS A 87 -2.17 0.79 17.80
C HIS A 87 -2.84 0.17 16.55
N PRO A 88 -2.88 -1.17 16.44
CA PRO A 88 -2.30 -2.13 17.38
C PRO A 88 -0.76 -2.12 17.36
N ALA A 89 -0.14 -2.66 18.40
CA ALA A 89 1.32 -2.56 18.62
C ALA A 89 2.15 -3.28 17.55
N ASP A 90 1.56 -4.26 16.86
CA ASP A 90 2.18 -5.04 15.79
C ASP A 90 1.99 -4.42 14.40
N TYR A 91 1.23 -3.32 14.24
CA TYR A 91 0.91 -2.71 12.95
C TYR A 91 2.16 -2.49 12.09
N VAL A 92 3.21 -1.90 12.67
CA VAL A 92 4.45 -1.57 11.95
C VAL A 92 5.17 -2.83 11.47
N GLU A 93 5.30 -3.82 12.35
CA GLU A 93 5.99 -5.08 12.05
C GLU A 93 5.28 -5.84 10.93
N VAL A 94 3.98 -6.07 11.08
CA VAL A 94 3.21 -6.89 10.13
C VAL A 94 3.06 -6.21 8.77
N THR A 95 2.89 -4.88 8.75
CA THR A 95 2.78 -4.10 7.51
C THR A 95 4.11 -4.02 6.78
N ALA A 96 5.23 -3.84 7.51
CA ALA A 96 6.57 -3.83 6.91
C ALA A 96 6.91 -5.18 6.27
N GLU A 97 6.62 -6.29 6.95
CA GLU A 97 6.87 -7.62 6.39
C GLU A 97 5.97 -7.91 5.17
N TYR A 98 4.68 -7.57 5.25
CA TYR A 98 3.79 -7.70 4.11
C TYR A 98 4.24 -6.88 2.89
N ALA A 99 4.75 -5.67 3.11
CA ALA A 99 5.30 -4.83 2.05
C ALA A 99 6.53 -5.45 1.36
N ARG A 100 7.44 -6.08 2.11
CA ARG A 100 8.58 -6.82 1.51
C ARG A 100 8.11 -7.98 0.62
N GLN A 101 7.14 -8.77 1.11
CA GLN A 101 6.58 -9.89 0.35
C GLN A 101 5.87 -9.40 -0.92
N LEU A 102 5.10 -8.31 -0.83
CA LEU A 102 4.49 -7.67 -2.00
C LEU A 102 5.54 -7.16 -3.00
N ARG A 103 6.65 -6.60 -2.54
CA ARG A 103 7.72 -6.12 -3.42
C ARG A 103 8.35 -7.26 -4.22
N ILE A 104 8.60 -8.41 -3.59
CA ILE A 104 9.10 -9.61 -4.26
C ILE A 104 8.08 -10.14 -5.28
N LEU A 105 6.79 -10.14 -4.93
CA LEU A 105 5.72 -10.53 -5.84
C LEU A 105 5.64 -9.59 -7.05
N ALA A 106 5.75 -8.27 -6.84
CA ALA A 106 5.76 -7.28 -7.92
C ALA A 106 6.90 -7.53 -8.92
N THR A 107 8.13 -7.82 -8.46
CA THR A 107 9.26 -8.22 -9.34
C THR A 107 8.89 -9.41 -10.22
N LYS A 108 8.30 -10.46 -9.62
CA LYS A 108 7.89 -11.65 -10.38
C LYS A 108 6.83 -11.32 -11.45
N ILE A 109 5.87 -10.46 -11.11
CA ILE A 109 4.82 -10.03 -12.04
C ILE A 109 5.42 -9.20 -13.17
N PHE A 110 6.26 -8.20 -12.88
CA PHE A 110 6.93 -7.41 -13.92
C PHE A 110 7.77 -8.29 -14.85
N LYS A 111 8.45 -9.30 -14.32
CA LYS A 111 9.20 -10.26 -15.12
C LYS A 111 8.31 -11.02 -16.10
N VAL A 112 7.21 -11.59 -15.62
CA VAL A 112 6.26 -12.33 -16.47
C VAL A 112 5.61 -11.43 -17.51
N LEU A 113 5.24 -10.19 -17.14
CA LEU A 113 4.67 -9.21 -18.06
C LEU A 113 5.69 -8.80 -19.14
N SER A 114 6.96 -8.60 -18.76
CA SER A 114 8.03 -8.23 -19.70
C SER A 114 8.22 -9.33 -20.75
N ILE A 115 8.37 -10.58 -20.31
CA ILE A 115 8.48 -11.74 -21.20
C ILE A 115 7.23 -11.89 -22.07
N GLY A 116 6.04 -11.71 -21.50
CA GLY A 116 4.76 -11.79 -22.21
C GLY A 116 4.60 -10.73 -23.31
N LEU A 117 5.35 -9.63 -23.25
CA LEU A 117 5.41 -8.58 -24.28
C LEU A 117 6.59 -8.75 -25.25
N GLY A 118 7.40 -9.81 -25.10
CA GLY A 118 8.60 -10.02 -25.92
C GLY A 118 9.76 -9.09 -25.58
N LEU A 119 9.83 -8.61 -24.33
CA LEU A 119 10.89 -7.76 -23.82
C LEU A 119 11.90 -8.57 -22.99
N GLU A 120 13.07 -7.97 -22.73
CA GLU A 120 14.01 -8.47 -21.72
C GLU A 120 13.33 -8.60 -20.35
N GLU A 121 13.70 -9.63 -19.59
CA GLU A 121 12.95 -10.06 -18.41
C GLU A 121 12.76 -8.96 -17.35
N ASP A 122 13.74 -8.07 -17.17
CA ASP A 122 13.67 -6.98 -16.18
C ASP A 122 13.17 -5.65 -16.75
N ARG A 123 12.72 -5.63 -18.02
CA ARG A 123 12.48 -4.38 -18.75
C ARG A 123 11.44 -3.50 -18.06
N LEU A 124 10.25 -4.02 -17.79
CA LEU A 124 9.16 -3.21 -17.22
C LEU A 124 9.50 -2.70 -15.82
N GLU A 125 10.16 -3.52 -15.00
CA GLU A 125 10.53 -3.11 -13.64
C GLU A 125 11.55 -1.96 -13.68
N LYS A 126 12.54 -2.01 -14.59
CA LYS A 126 13.52 -0.92 -14.77
C LYS A 126 12.87 0.40 -15.20
N GLU A 127 11.87 0.36 -16.07
CA GLU A 127 11.17 1.56 -16.55
C GLU A 127 10.38 2.28 -15.44
N VAL A 128 10.05 1.57 -14.35
CA VAL A 128 9.32 2.14 -13.20
C VAL A 128 10.20 2.34 -11.96
N GLY A 129 11.53 2.35 -12.12
CA GLY A 129 12.49 2.67 -11.06
C GLY A 129 13.25 1.47 -10.46
N GLY A 130 12.99 0.24 -10.91
CA GLY A 130 13.75 -0.92 -10.48
C GLY A 130 13.60 -1.27 -9.00
N ILE A 131 14.58 -2.03 -8.46
CA ILE A 131 14.62 -2.44 -7.04
C ILE A 131 15.18 -1.33 -6.15
N GLU A 132 16.00 -0.45 -6.71
CA GLU A 132 16.83 0.51 -5.96
C GLU A 132 16.31 1.95 -6.03
N GLU A 133 15.41 2.28 -6.97
CA GLU A 133 14.97 3.66 -7.21
C GLU A 133 13.45 3.77 -7.34
N LEU A 134 12.69 3.47 -6.29
CA LEU A 134 11.36 4.08 -6.19
C LEU A 134 11.59 5.54 -5.76
N PRO A 135 11.19 6.57 -6.55
CA PRO A 135 11.40 7.98 -6.21
C PRO A 135 10.80 8.39 -4.86
#